data_AF-A0A061S7W8-F1
#
_entry.id   AF-A0A061S7W8-F1
#
_cell.length_a   1.000
_cell.length_b   1.000
_cell.length_c   1.000
_cell.angle_alpha   90.00
_cell.angle_beta   90.00
_cell.angle_gamma   90.00
#
_symmetry.space_group_name_H-M   'P 1'
#
loop_
_entity.id
_entity.type
_entity.pdbx_description
1 polymer ?
#
loop_
_entity_poly.entity_id
_entity_poly.type
_entity_poly.pdbx_seq_one_letter_code
_entity_poly.pdbx_strand_id
1 'polypeptide(L)'
;MTTATIHPRAGKPRPALVSVGDAAAATAAGPSPRGAHGQARGLKGRVLRITVLSTWGDMYYMGLAGLQVLGTKGEPIALQPSALDACPRDLNAIPGYSGDDRTLDKLLDGHNVTTDNSHMWLAPMKLSTLSGGAVSPDDPNGWLAIDFGTEAVEITGIRFWNYNKSSEDAARGFKVVQLFLDDRCISPQGGHLLAKAPGHCEYDFGQLIAIHSSLLETAGPPCVKPGSYHATLEANAWISAMGDPALAARTLADARLRKHHCTLVKQDFETPLLPCGFEVKFLLLSTWGDQHYIGLTGIEIIDAVVGPLQIDATRISALPRSVADLPGMSRDVRVPARLLDAPNTRSPSHSWLAPVASAGPGGTQTVNTLTVFLERPVMLAAVSLWNYSKTPQRGVQEMEILVDSQLVYKGYVRPAPADPQGPWKHTVLFHNDADLIASERGAVYSHLAAMEREAPIVLVNERRFVSTGSASARYTDPGERPSTSVVSSR
;
A
#
# COMPACT_ATOMS: atom_id res chain seq x y z
N MET A 1 -37.24 57.41 38.29
CA MET A 1 -36.97 55.99 38.55
C MET A 1 -37.44 55.21 37.32
N THR A 2 -36.67 55.24 36.23
CA THR A 2 -35.66 54.25 35.81
C THR A 2 -36.23 52.86 35.51
N THR A 3 -36.42 52.56 34.22
CA THR A 3 -36.08 51.24 33.66
C THR A 3 -35.88 51.41 32.15
N ALA A 4 -34.63 51.19 31.74
CA ALA A 4 -34.12 51.38 30.39
C ALA A 4 -34.21 50.08 29.60
N THR A 5 -34.61 50.22 28.34
CA THR A 5 -34.61 49.20 27.30
C THR A 5 -33.17 48.92 26.86
N ILE A 6 -32.71 47.67 26.94
CA ILE A 6 -31.36 47.26 26.51
C ILE A 6 -31.46 46.59 25.13
N HIS A 7 -30.80 47.21 24.14
CA HIS A 7 -30.53 46.63 22.82
C HIS A 7 -29.40 45.58 22.89
N PRO A 8 -29.43 44.52 22.07
CA PRO A 8 -28.35 43.55 22.00
C PRO A 8 -27.11 44.14 21.31
N ARG A 9 -25.97 43.98 21.97
CA ARG A 9 -24.64 44.46 21.53
C ARG A 9 -24.00 43.39 20.64
N ALA A 10 -23.59 43.76 19.44
CA ALA A 10 -22.84 42.91 18.51
C ALA A 10 -21.52 42.45 19.16
N GLY A 11 -21.35 41.13 19.28
CA GLY A 11 -20.13 40.49 19.76
C GLY A 11 -19.06 40.46 18.67
N LYS A 12 -17.85 40.93 19.02
CA LYS A 12 -16.65 40.86 18.17
C LYS A 12 -16.30 39.40 17.81
N PRO A 13 -15.77 39.13 16.61
CA PRO A 13 -15.29 37.79 16.25
C PRO A 13 -14.11 37.37 17.13
N ARG A 14 -14.15 36.14 17.66
CA ARG A 14 -13.04 35.51 18.39
C ARG A 14 -11.93 35.11 17.39
N PRO A 15 -10.65 35.22 17.77
CA PRO A 15 -9.53 34.86 16.90
C PRO A 15 -9.48 33.34 16.65
N ALA A 16 -9.06 32.98 15.44
CA ALA A 16 -8.80 31.62 15.03
C ALA A 16 -7.80 30.93 15.98
N LEU A 17 -8.07 29.66 16.30
CA LEU A 17 -7.13 28.82 17.03
C LEU A 17 -5.87 28.65 16.19
N VAL A 18 -4.79 29.20 16.71
CA VAL A 18 -3.41 28.96 16.29
C VAL A 18 -3.09 27.49 16.50
N SER A 19 -2.69 26.77 15.46
CA SER A 19 -2.13 25.42 15.56
C SER A 19 -0.79 25.51 16.27
N VAL A 20 -0.75 25.08 17.53
CA VAL A 20 0.48 24.99 18.30
C VAL A 20 1.13 23.64 18.03
N GLY A 21 2.31 23.70 17.43
CA GLY A 21 3.45 22.91 17.91
C GLY A 21 3.83 21.71 17.06
N ASP A 22 4.74 21.97 16.11
CA ASP A 22 5.77 21.02 15.67
C ASP A 22 6.38 20.30 16.88
N ALA A 23 6.19 18.99 16.93
CA ALA A 23 7.07 18.10 17.67
C ALA A 23 7.95 17.41 16.64
N ALA A 24 9.21 17.85 16.58
CA ALA A 24 10.28 17.25 15.82
C ALA A 24 10.28 15.73 15.98
N ALA A 25 9.96 15.02 14.90
CA ALA A 25 10.20 13.60 14.77
C ALA A 25 11.72 13.41 14.72
N ALA A 26 12.32 13.10 15.87
CA ALA A 26 13.66 12.56 15.94
C ALA A 26 13.67 11.27 15.12
N THR A 27 14.35 11.31 13.98
CA THR A 27 14.63 10.17 13.11
C THR A 27 15.53 9.19 13.87
N ALA A 28 14.90 8.23 14.57
CA ALA A 28 15.59 7.06 15.08
C ALA A 28 15.93 6.18 13.88
N ALA A 29 17.22 6.13 13.54
CA ALA A 29 17.77 5.18 12.59
C ALA A 29 17.39 3.75 13.03
N GLY A 30 16.52 3.09 12.26
CA GLY A 30 16.24 1.67 12.42
C GLY A 30 17.50 0.83 12.15
N PRO A 31 17.66 -0.33 12.80
CA PRO A 31 18.83 -1.17 12.60
C PRO A 31 18.81 -1.75 11.17
N SER A 32 19.89 -1.51 10.42
CA SER A 32 20.10 -2.10 9.10
C SER A 32 20.11 -3.63 9.16
N PRO A 33 19.56 -4.32 8.14
CA PRO A 33 19.60 -5.77 8.09
C PRO A 33 21.05 -6.23 7.94
N ARG A 34 21.57 -6.91 8.97
CA ARG A 34 22.86 -7.61 8.91
C ARG A 34 22.64 -8.93 8.16
N GLY A 35 22.92 -8.90 6.86
CA GLY A 35 23.07 -10.07 5.99
C GLY A 35 24.16 -9.78 4.96
N ALA A 36 25.04 -10.74 4.73
CA ALA A 36 26.30 -10.60 4.01
C ALA A 36 26.14 -10.13 2.54
N HIS A 37 26.28 -8.83 2.30
CA HIS A 37 26.61 -8.26 1.00
C HIS A 37 27.66 -7.17 1.21
N GLY A 38 28.77 -7.20 0.46
CA GLY A 38 29.79 -6.15 0.51
C GLY A 38 29.14 -4.77 0.37
N GLN A 39 29.59 -3.79 1.15
CA GLN A 39 29.04 -2.43 1.15
C GLN A 39 28.91 -1.91 -0.29
N ALA A 40 27.69 -1.93 -0.80
CA ALA A 40 27.42 -1.60 -2.18
C ALA A 40 27.61 -0.08 -2.35
N ARG A 41 28.76 0.31 -2.91
CA ARG A 41 29.13 1.72 -3.08
C ARG A 41 28.16 2.42 -4.02
N GLY A 42 27.84 3.68 -3.71
CA GLY A 42 27.02 4.55 -4.54
C GLY A 42 27.67 4.82 -5.90
N LEU A 43 26.95 5.54 -6.76
CA LEU A 43 27.44 5.95 -8.07
C LEU A 43 27.72 7.44 -8.10
N LYS A 44 28.85 7.84 -8.71
CA LYS A 44 29.25 9.23 -8.82
C LYS A 44 29.01 9.73 -10.24
N GLY A 45 28.33 10.87 -10.38
CA GLY A 45 28.09 11.52 -11.66
C GLY A 45 27.49 12.91 -11.51
N ARG A 46 27.29 13.61 -12.63
CA ARG A 46 26.83 15.01 -12.66
C ARG A 46 25.36 15.14 -13.05
N VAL A 47 24.92 14.45 -14.10
CA VAL A 47 23.57 14.57 -14.63
C VAL A 47 22.84 13.25 -14.43
N LEU A 48 21.83 13.27 -13.58
CA LEU A 48 20.90 12.16 -13.38
C LEU A 48 19.66 12.40 -14.25
N ARG A 49 19.43 11.54 -15.24
CA ARG A 49 18.23 11.56 -16.08
C ARG A 49 17.32 10.38 -15.77
N ILE A 50 16.04 10.68 -15.60
CA ILE A 50 14.93 9.77 -15.33
C ILE A 50 14.05 9.78 -16.58
N THR A 51 14.11 8.72 -17.36
CA THR A 51 13.27 8.55 -18.54
C THR A 51 12.00 7.78 -18.17
N VAL A 52 10.85 8.38 -18.46
CA VAL A 52 9.54 7.76 -18.20
C VAL A 52 9.27 6.78 -19.33
N LEU A 53 9.20 5.50 -18.97
CA LEU A 53 8.84 4.47 -19.93
C LEU A 53 7.31 4.33 -19.96
N SER A 54 6.62 4.25 -18.81
CA SER A 54 5.15 4.18 -18.74
C SER A 54 4.57 4.80 -17.49
N THR A 55 3.27 5.11 -17.54
CA THR A 55 2.43 5.55 -16.41
C THR A 55 1.53 4.41 -15.93
N TRP A 56 0.74 4.65 -14.88
CA TRP A 56 -0.24 3.70 -14.33
C TRP A 56 -1.56 3.63 -15.12
N GLY A 57 -1.69 4.36 -16.23
CA GLY A 57 -2.82 4.24 -17.14
C GLY A 57 -3.25 5.53 -17.84
N ASP A 58 -2.75 6.70 -17.42
CA ASP A 58 -3.04 7.96 -18.13
C ASP A 58 -2.17 8.07 -19.39
N MET A 59 -2.82 8.25 -20.54
CA MET A 59 -2.16 8.34 -21.84
C MET A 59 -1.65 9.74 -22.15
N TYR A 60 -2.21 10.77 -21.52
CA TYR A 60 -2.02 12.17 -21.87
C TYR A 60 -1.09 12.90 -20.92
N TYR A 61 -1.00 12.46 -19.66
CA TYR A 61 -0.27 13.18 -18.63
C TYR A 61 0.59 12.25 -17.78
N MET A 62 1.71 12.80 -17.32
CA MET A 62 2.60 12.18 -16.36
C MET A 62 2.94 13.19 -15.25
N GLY A 63 3.07 12.71 -14.02
CA GLY A 63 3.37 13.60 -12.89
C GLY A 63 3.93 12.89 -11.68
N LEU A 64 4.40 13.69 -10.74
CA LEU A 64 4.91 13.28 -9.44
C LEU A 64 4.50 14.32 -8.38
N ALA A 65 4.38 13.88 -7.14
CA ALA A 65 4.18 14.76 -5.99
C ALA A 65 5.52 15.21 -5.37
N GLY A 66 6.61 14.46 -5.58
CA GLY A 66 7.89 14.80 -4.98
C GLY A 66 9.05 13.93 -5.44
N LEU A 67 10.27 14.44 -5.28
CA LEU A 67 11.51 13.76 -5.61
C LEU A 67 12.61 14.12 -4.61
N GLN A 68 13.40 13.13 -4.18
CA GLN A 68 14.54 13.37 -3.29
C GLN A 68 15.71 12.48 -3.67
N VAL A 69 16.89 13.07 -3.89
CA VAL A 69 18.13 12.32 -4.14
C VAL A 69 18.89 12.15 -2.83
N LEU A 70 19.45 10.96 -2.59
CA LEU A 70 20.17 10.62 -1.37
C LEU A 70 21.69 10.52 -1.62
N GLY A 71 22.45 11.08 -0.69
CA GLY A 71 23.91 11.04 -0.66
C GLY A 71 24.48 9.81 0.06
N THR A 72 25.78 9.83 0.32
CA THR A 72 26.55 8.68 0.82
C THR A 72 26.14 8.12 2.18
N LYS A 73 25.48 8.92 3.04
CA LYS A 73 25.00 8.51 4.38
C LYS A 73 23.48 8.38 4.42
N GLY A 74 22.81 8.38 3.25
CA GLY A 74 21.34 8.35 3.15
C GLY A 74 20.68 9.69 3.43
N GLU A 75 21.45 10.77 3.54
CA GLU A 75 20.97 12.14 3.70
C GLU A 75 20.41 12.70 2.39
N PRO A 76 19.37 13.54 2.43
CA PRO A 76 18.90 14.27 1.27
C PRO A 76 19.98 15.22 0.71
N ILE A 77 20.21 15.19 -0.60
CA ILE A 77 21.01 16.18 -1.30
C ILE A 77 20.12 17.40 -1.55
N ALA A 78 20.55 18.58 -1.08
CA ALA A 78 19.83 19.83 -1.30
C ALA A 78 19.92 20.25 -2.76
N LEU A 79 18.78 20.28 -3.45
CA LEU A 79 18.64 20.70 -4.84
C LEU A 79 17.92 22.04 -4.92
N GLN A 80 18.31 22.87 -5.88
CA GLN A 80 17.59 24.08 -6.24
C GLN A 80 16.67 23.79 -7.44
N PRO A 81 15.54 24.51 -7.60
CA PRO A 81 14.67 24.32 -8.77
C PRO A 81 15.39 24.48 -10.12
N SER A 82 16.45 25.31 -10.17
CA SER A 82 17.29 25.47 -11.37
C SER A 82 18.12 24.25 -11.73
N ALA A 83 18.28 23.28 -10.83
CA ALA A 83 18.94 22.01 -11.10
C ALA A 83 18.03 21.04 -11.86
N LEU A 84 16.72 21.29 -11.89
CA LEU A 84 15.75 20.42 -12.55
C LEU A 84 15.48 20.89 -13.98
N ASP A 85 15.40 19.92 -14.89
CA ASP A 85 14.85 20.12 -16.22
C ASP A 85 13.96 18.95 -16.62
N ALA A 86 13.00 19.19 -17.51
CA ALA A 86 12.09 18.15 -17.96
C ALA A 86 11.62 18.41 -19.39
N CYS A 87 11.33 17.32 -20.10
CA CYS A 87 10.75 17.38 -21.43
C CYS A 87 9.61 16.36 -21.56
N PRO A 88 8.36 16.81 -21.80
CA PRO A 88 7.90 18.20 -21.71
C PRO A 88 8.06 18.79 -20.30
N ARG A 89 8.19 20.12 -20.19
CA ARG A 89 8.56 20.79 -18.92
C ARG A 89 7.44 20.72 -17.89
N ASP A 90 6.25 21.15 -18.28
CA ASP A 90 5.00 21.11 -17.52
C ASP A 90 3.86 21.49 -18.48
N LEU A 91 2.64 21.62 -17.97
CA LEU A 91 1.47 21.99 -18.79
C LEU A 91 1.59 23.35 -19.48
N ASN A 92 2.36 24.29 -18.95
CA ASN A 92 2.55 25.60 -19.58
C ASN A 92 3.39 25.54 -20.87
N ALA A 93 3.97 24.36 -21.19
CA ALA A 93 4.62 24.12 -22.48
C ALA A 93 3.63 23.86 -23.62
N ILE A 94 2.33 23.67 -23.31
CA ILE A 94 1.29 23.42 -24.31
C ILE A 94 0.89 24.76 -24.96
N PRO A 95 0.94 24.90 -26.31
CA PRO A 95 0.55 26.13 -26.99
C PRO A 95 -0.88 26.55 -26.64
N GLY A 96 -1.05 27.79 -26.16
CA GLY A 96 -2.36 28.35 -25.78
C GLY A 96 -2.81 28.00 -24.36
N TYR A 97 -1.99 27.28 -23.58
CA TYR A 97 -2.23 26.98 -22.17
C TYR A 97 -1.17 27.63 -21.28
N SER A 98 -1.59 28.39 -20.27
CA SER A 98 -0.68 29.06 -19.34
C SER A 98 -1.33 29.32 -17.98
N GLY A 99 -0.50 29.59 -16.97
CA GLY A 99 -0.95 29.91 -15.63
C GLY A 99 -1.25 28.70 -14.75
N ASP A 100 -0.85 27.50 -15.19
CA ASP A 100 -0.97 26.28 -14.38
C ASP A 100 0.15 26.23 -13.35
N ASP A 101 -0.21 25.96 -12.10
CA ASP A 101 0.67 25.98 -10.93
C ASP A 101 1.44 24.66 -10.72
N ARG A 102 1.17 23.62 -11.53
CA ARG A 102 1.80 22.30 -11.44
C ARG A 102 3.17 22.24 -12.13
N THR A 103 4.03 23.18 -11.75
CA THR A 103 5.35 23.42 -12.33
C THR A 103 6.44 22.55 -11.69
N LEU A 104 7.60 22.48 -12.34
CA LEU A 104 8.67 21.54 -11.97
C LEU A 104 9.26 21.77 -10.56
N ASP A 105 9.18 22.99 -10.03
CA ASP A 105 9.63 23.33 -8.67
C ASP A 105 8.87 22.57 -7.57
N LYS A 106 7.63 22.11 -7.84
CA LYS A 106 6.83 21.35 -6.87
C LYS A 106 7.50 20.06 -6.42
N LEU A 107 8.39 19.49 -7.24
CA LEU A 107 9.14 18.30 -6.84
C LEU A 107 10.07 18.50 -5.64
N LEU A 108 10.39 19.75 -5.29
CA LEU A 108 11.35 20.12 -4.25
C LEU A 108 10.74 21.02 -3.15
N ASP A 109 9.42 21.22 -3.13
CA ASP A 109 8.78 22.15 -2.19
C ASP A 109 8.58 21.58 -0.77
N GLY A 110 8.82 20.27 -0.60
CA GLY A 110 8.74 19.56 0.68
C GLY A 110 7.36 18.99 1.01
N HIS A 111 6.32 19.28 0.22
CA HIS A 111 4.96 18.81 0.42
C HIS A 111 4.70 17.47 -0.30
N ASN A 112 5.57 16.49 -0.11
CA ASN A 112 5.56 15.26 -0.91
C ASN A 112 4.38 14.31 -0.64
N VAL A 113 3.89 14.25 0.60
CA VAL A 113 2.73 13.43 1.00
C VAL A 113 1.48 14.29 0.93
N THR A 114 0.97 14.48 -0.28
CA THR A 114 -0.14 15.41 -0.55
C THR A 114 -1.17 14.82 -1.53
N THR A 115 -2.42 15.27 -1.43
CA THR A 115 -3.46 15.14 -2.47
C THR A 115 -3.78 16.50 -3.10
N ASP A 116 -3.18 17.58 -2.60
CA ASP A 116 -3.32 18.93 -3.14
C ASP A 116 -2.43 19.06 -4.39
N ASN A 117 -3.07 19.27 -5.54
CA ASN A 117 -2.35 19.33 -6.81
C ASN A 117 -1.49 20.59 -6.97
N SER A 118 -1.70 21.64 -6.17
CA SER A 118 -0.82 22.83 -6.20
C SER A 118 0.61 22.53 -5.71
N HIS A 119 0.78 21.39 -5.03
CA HIS A 119 2.04 20.83 -4.56
C HIS A 119 2.49 19.61 -5.39
N MET A 120 2.06 19.51 -6.65
CA MET A 120 2.43 18.40 -7.55
C MET A 120 2.90 18.94 -8.90
N TRP A 121 3.85 18.24 -9.51
CA TRP A 121 4.26 18.51 -10.88
C TRP A 121 3.44 17.67 -11.86
N LEU A 122 3.03 18.30 -12.98
CA LEU A 122 2.34 17.61 -14.07
C LEU A 122 2.84 18.10 -15.42
N ALA A 123 3.11 17.15 -16.32
CA ALA A 123 3.54 17.41 -17.68
C ALA A 123 2.69 16.60 -18.67
N PRO A 124 2.48 17.11 -19.89
CA PRO A 124 1.88 16.33 -20.95
C PRO A 124 2.83 15.22 -21.41
N MET A 125 2.26 14.10 -21.84
CA MET A 125 2.95 13.07 -22.60
C MET A 125 3.20 13.58 -24.02
N LYS A 126 4.32 13.21 -24.65
CA LYS A 126 4.57 13.59 -26.04
C LYS A 126 3.51 13.02 -26.99
N LEU A 127 2.95 13.86 -27.86
CA LEU A 127 1.87 13.51 -28.79
C LEU A 127 2.23 12.37 -29.77
N SER A 128 3.53 12.18 -30.05
CA SER A 128 4.04 11.06 -30.86
C SER A 128 3.62 9.70 -30.30
N THR A 129 3.36 9.60 -28.99
CA THR A 129 2.96 8.35 -28.32
C THR A 129 1.44 8.14 -28.27
N LEU A 130 0.66 9.20 -28.49
CA LEU A 130 -0.82 9.17 -28.54
C LEU A 130 -1.39 8.76 -29.91
N SER A 131 -0.56 8.75 -30.95
CA SER A 131 -1.01 8.54 -32.35
C SER A 131 -1.01 7.07 -32.78
N GLY A 132 -0.76 6.12 -31.87
CA GLY A 132 -0.61 4.68 -32.18
C GLY A 132 0.59 4.36 -33.10
N GLY A 133 1.41 5.36 -33.42
CA GLY A 133 2.68 5.19 -34.13
C GLY A 133 3.77 4.66 -33.20
N ALA A 134 4.72 3.92 -33.76
CA ALA A 134 5.88 3.47 -33.00
C ALA A 134 6.61 4.67 -32.38
N VAL A 135 6.72 4.67 -31.05
CA VAL A 135 7.54 5.64 -30.31
C VAL A 135 8.97 5.51 -30.83
N SER A 136 9.58 6.60 -31.31
CA SER A 136 10.98 6.58 -31.71
C SER A 136 11.86 6.32 -30.48
N PRO A 137 12.92 5.48 -30.57
CA PRO A 137 13.92 5.30 -29.52
C PRO A 137 14.55 6.60 -29.02
N ASP A 138 14.54 7.65 -29.85
CA ASP A 138 15.10 8.96 -29.55
C ASP A 138 14.06 9.92 -28.94
N ASP A 139 12.80 9.49 -28.77
CA ASP A 139 11.67 10.32 -28.35
C ASP A 139 10.81 9.65 -27.25
N PRO A 140 11.34 9.48 -26.01
CA PRO A 140 10.57 8.89 -24.92
C PRO A 140 9.34 9.74 -24.56
N ASN A 141 8.34 9.09 -23.93
CA ASN A 141 7.12 9.71 -23.39
C ASN A 141 7.40 11.04 -22.67
N GLY A 142 8.49 11.05 -21.92
CA GLY A 142 9.18 12.23 -21.45
C GLY A 142 10.37 11.87 -20.58
N TRP A 143 11.07 12.89 -20.10
CA TRP A 143 12.17 12.74 -19.14
C TRP A 143 12.21 13.88 -18.15
N LEU A 144 12.83 13.59 -17.01
CA LEU A 144 13.19 14.51 -15.93
C LEU A 144 14.70 14.38 -15.71
N ALA A 145 15.41 15.49 -15.55
CA ALA A 145 16.85 15.52 -15.31
C ALA A 145 17.18 16.39 -14.10
N ILE A 146 18.26 16.00 -13.42
CA ILE A 146 18.86 16.73 -12.30
C ILE A 146 20.32 16.97 -12.66
N ASP A 147 20.73 18.23 -12.84
CA ASP A 147 22.14 18.63 -12.98
C ASP A 147 22.68 19.04 -11.60
N PHE A 148 23.61 18.25 -11.06
CA PHE A 148 24.25 18.54 -9.77
C PHE A 148 25.25 19.71 -9.83
N GLY A 149 25.46 20.32 -11.01
CA GLY A 149 26.33 21.47 -11.22
C GLY A 149 27.70 21.08 -11.73
N THR A 150 28.76 21.77 -11.31
CA THR A 150 30.10 21.56 -11.88
C THR A 150 30.80 20.29 -11.40
N GLU A 151 30.52 19.84 -10.17
CA GLU A 151 31.19 18.70 -9.56
C GLU A 151 30.27 17.46 -9.59
N ALA A 152 30.86 16.30 -9.87
CA ALA A 152 30.12 15.05 -9.80
C ALA A 152 29.81 14.68 -8.34
N VAL A 153 28.57 14.27 -8.07
CA VAL A 153 28.04 13.92 -6.76
C VAL A 153 27.86 12.40 -6.65
N GLU A 154 28.22 11.82 -5.51
CA GLU A 154 27.98 10.41 -5.23
C GLU A 154 26.58 10.23 -4.63
N ILE A 155 25.74 9.47 -5.33
CA ILE A 155 24.34 9.20 -4.99
C ILE A 155 24.16 7.73 -4.60
N THR A 156 23.30 7.48 -3.60
CA THR A 156 22.99 6.12 -3.10
C THR A 156 21.53 5.75 -3.29
N GLY A 157 20.68 6.70 -3.69
CA GLY A 157 19.28 6.40 -4.00
C GLY A 157 18.49 7.62 -4.43
N ILE A 158 17.28 7.35 -4.91
CA ILE A 158 16.28 8.36 -5.27
C ILE A 158 14.95 7.93 -4.67
N ARG A 159 14.32 8.80 -3.90
CA ARG A 159 12.97 8.61 -3.39
C ARG A 159 11.96 9.33 -4.26
N PHE A 160 10.92 8.61 -4.66
CA PHE A 160 9.83 9.10 -5.50
C PHE A 160 8.53 9.16 -4.68
N TRP A 161 7.80 10.26 -4.81
CA TRP A 161 6.39 10.34 -4.42
C TRP A 161 5.58 10.53 -5.68
N ASN A 162 4.74 9.53 -5.98
CA ASN A 162 4.04 9.48 -7.24
C ASN A 162 2.84 10.46 -7.27
N TYR A 163 2.29 10.79 -8.45
CA TYR A 163 1.15 11.73 -8.55
C TYR A 163 -0.05 11.22 -7.76
N ASN A 164 -0.60 12.03 -6.84
CA ASN A 164 -1.49 11.53 -5.78
C ASN A 164 -2.78 12.33 -5.59
N LYS A 165 -3.22 13.12 -6.57
CA LYS A 165 -4.38 14.00 -6.42
C LYS A 165 -5.66 13.27 -5.97
N SER A 166 -5.91 12.10 -6.53
CA SER A 166 -7.03 11.21 -6.20
C SER A 166 -6.69 9.78 -6.62
N SER A 167 -7.50 8.78 -6.24
CA SER A 167 -7.29 7.38 -6.65
C SER A 167 -7.36 7.17 -8.17
N GLU A 168 -8.21 7.96 -8.84
CA GLU A 168 -8.34 7.99 -10.30
C GLU A 168 -7.13 8.69 -10.92
N ASP A 169 -6.84 9.91 -10.47
CA ASP A 169 -5.77 10.75 -11.03
C ASP A 169 -4.36 10.16 -10.79
N ALA A 170 -4.20 9.27 -9.81
CA ALA A 170 -2.95 8.54 -9.56
C ALA A 170 -2.52 7.66 -10.76
N ALA A 171 -3.39 7.44 -11.75
CA ALA A 171 -3.02 6.81 -13.02
C ALA A 171 -2.00 7.64 -13.84
N ARG A 172 -1.85 8.94 -13.55
CA ARG A 172 -0.82 9.84 -14.11
C ARG A 172 0.57 9.61 -13.54
N GLY A 173 0.65 8.84 -12.46
CA GLY A 173 1.92 8.54 -11.84
C GLY A 173 2.84 7.70 -12.73
N PHE A 174 4.15 7.83 -12.54
CA PHE A 174 5.15 6.99 -13.19
C PHE A 174 4.99 5.53 -12.75
N LYS A 175 5.05 4.59 -13.70
CA LYS A 175 5.00 3.14 -13.43
C LYS A 175 6.33 2.48 -13.70
N VAL A 176 6.90 2.66 -14.88
CA VAL A 176 8.24 2.14 -15.20
C VAL A 176 9.13 3.29 -15.64
N VAL A 177 10.32 3.38 -15.04
CA VAL A 177 11.33 4.41 -15.35
C VAL A 177 12.69 3.78 -15.64
N GLN A 178 13.49 4.47 -16.44
CA GLN A 178 14.91 4.19 -16.60
C GLN A 178 15.74 5.34 -16.07
N LEU A 179 16.81 4.99 -15.37
CA LEU A 179 17.74 5.94 -14.77
C LEU A 179 19.05 5.92 -15.57
N PHE A 180 19.56 7.11 -15.83
CA PHE A 180 20.84 7.33 -16.48
C PHE A 180 21.67 8.30 -15.64
N LEU A 181 22.94 8.00 -15.43
CA LEU A 181 23.89 8.89 -14.78
C LEU A 181 25.02 9.18 -15.77
N ASP A 182 25.17 10.45 -16.17
CA ASP A 182 26.11 10.88 -17.22
C ASP A 182 25.97 10.03 -18.49
N ASP A 183 24.71 9.89 -18.97
CA ASP A 183 24.31 9.08 -20.12
C ASP A 183 24.57 7.58 -20.04
N ARG A 184 25.08 7.09 -18.90
CA ARG A 184 25.20 5.66 -18.63
C ARG A 184 23.93 5.15 -17.97
N CYS A 185 23.29 4.14 -18.55
CA CYS A 185 22.14 3.47 -17.94
C CYS A 185 22.55 2.83 -16.60
N ILE A 186 21.81 3.13 -15.55
CA ILE A 186 21.98 2.59 -14.19
C ILE A 186 20.72 1.84 -13.72
N SER A 187 19.99 1.24 -14.67
CA SER A 187 18.77 0.47 -14.42
C SER A 187 18.91 -1.00 -14.83
N PRO A 188 18.14 -1.90 -14.20
CA PRO A 188 18.00 -3.26 -14.69
C PRO A 188 17.36 -3.28 -16.08
N GLN A 189 17.43 -4.42 -16.78
CA GLN A 189 16.92 -4.55 -18.14
C GLN A 189 15.45 -4.14 -18.30
N GLY A 190 14.59 -4.38 -17.31
CA GLY A 190 13.18 -3.95 -17.35
C GLY A 190 12.90 -2.49 -16.99
N GLY A 191 13.92 -1.74 -16.53
CA GLY A 191 13.70 -0.48 -15.82
C GLY A 191 13.29 -0.71 -14.36
N HIS A 192 13.14 0.38 -13.61
CA HIS A 192 12.63 0.34 -12.24
C HIS A 192 11.10 0.48 -12.23
N LEU A 193 10.45 -0.37 -11.47
CA LEU A 193 9.02 -0.32 -11.21
C LEU A 193 8.72 0.60 -10.01
N LEU A 194 7.78 1.51 -10.20
CA LEU A 194 7.29 2.44 -9.18
C LEU A 194 5.84 2.13 -8.83
N ALA A 195 5.51 2.10 -7.54
CA ALA A 195 4.17 1.90 -7.02
C ALA A 195 3.22 3.05 -7.43
N LYS A 196 1.94 2.72 -7.63
CA LYS A 196 0.90 3.72 -7.84
C LYS A 196 0.70 4.49 -6.54
N ALA A 197 0.46 5.80 -6.62
CA ALA A 197 0.07 6.55 -5.44
C ALA A 197 -1.32 6.09 -4.94
N PRO A 198 -1.59 6.15 -3.63
CA PRO A 198 -2.82 5.59 -3.06
C PRO A 198 -4.07 6.48 -3.27
N GLY A 199 -3.89 7.74 -3.63
CA GLY A 199 -4.95 8.75 -3.75
C GLY A 199 -5.39 9.37 -2.43
N HIS A 200 -4.60 9.21 -1.37
CA HIS A 200 -4.83 9.77 -0.03
C HIS A 200 -3.49 10.01 0.70
N CYS A 201 -3.53 10.64 1.89
CA CYS A 201 -2.33 11.01 2.69
C CYS A 201 -2.31 10.35 4.07
N GLU A 202 -2.86 9.14 4.20
CA GLU A 202 -2.91 8.46 5.52
C GLU A 202 -1.54 7.91 5.95
N TYR A 203 -0.63 7.73 4.99
CA TYR A 203 0.73 7.24 5.20
C TYR A 203 1.69 7.85 4.17
N ASP A 204 3.00 7.80 4.48
CA ASP A 204 4.05 8.19 3.54
C ASP A 204 4.22 7.10 2.47
N PHE A 205 3.84 7.42 1.23
CA PHE A 205 3.92 6.53 0.07
C PHE A 205 5.22 6.70 -0.74
N GLY A 206 6.24 7.36 -0.16
CA GLY A 206 7.55 7.54 -0.80
C GLY A 206 8.26 6.20 -1.05
N GLN A 207 8.63 5.94 -2.30
CA GLN A 207 9.36 4.73 -2.68
C GLN A 207 10.83 5.04 -2.95
N LEU A 208 11.74 4.33 -2.30
CA LEU A 208 13.18 4.44 -2.50
C LEU A 208 13.67 3.46 -3.57
N ILE A 209 14.29 3.98 -4.63
CA ILE A 209 15.16 3.20 -5.52
C ILE A 209 16.60 3.37 -5.02
N ALA A 210 17.20 2.27 -4.57
CA ALA A 210 18.59 2.25 -4.16
C ALA A 210 19.52 2.22 -5.40
N ILE A 211 20.59 3.01 -5.36
CA ILE A 211 21.60 3.11 -6.42
C ILE A 211 22.91 2.56 -5.90
N HIS A 212 23.39 1.52 -6.58
CA HIS A 212 24.62 0.83 -6.23
C HIS A 212 25.41 0.43 -7.48
N SER A 213 26.72 0.28 -7.31
CA SER A 213 27.65 -0.15 -8.37
C SER A 213 27.25 -1.43 -9.11
N SER A 214 26.60 -2.39 -8.46
CA SER A 214 26.12 -3.63 -9.12
C SER A 214 25.08 -3.39 -10.21
N LEU A 215 24.37 -2.26 -10.19
CA LEU A 215 23.43 -1.89 -11.26
C LEU A 215 24.13 -1.75 -12.61
N LEU A 216 25.43 -1.41 -12.61
CA LEU A 216 26.26 -1.32 -13.81
C LEU A 216 26.58 -2.68 -14.41
N GLU A 217 26.55 -3.75 -13.61
CA GLU A 217 26.80 -5.13 -14.04
C GLU A 217 25.52 -5.76 -14.59
N THR A 218 24.37 -5.42 -14.00
CA THR A 218 23.04 -5.85 -14.46
C THR A 218 22.52 -5.04 -15.66
N ALA A 219 23.19 -3.93 -16.00
CA ALA A 219 22.91 -3.17 -17.20
C ALA A 219 23.30 -4.03 -18.42
N GLY A 220 22.32 -4.74 -19.00
CA GLY A 220 22.49 -5.44 -20.26
C GLY A 220 22.86 -4.51 -21.43
N PRO A 221 23.08 -5.03 -22.66
CA PRO A 221 23.36 -4.21 -23.85
C PRO A 221 22.33 -3.09 -24.00
N PRO A 222 22.74 -1.93 -24.56
CA PRO A 222 22.36 -0.62 -24.06
C PRO A 222 20.84 -0.52 -23.94
N CYS A 223 20.39 -0.17 -22.72
CA CYS A 223 19.08 0.38 -22.36
C CYS A 223 17.95 0.06 -23.33
N VAL A 224 16.91 -0.67 -22.87
CA VAL A 224 15.69 -0.91 -23.64
C VAL A 224 15.32 0.32 -24.45
N LYS A 225 15.38 0.19 -25.77
CA LYS A 225 15.08 1.29 -26.67
C LYS A 225 13.66 1.78 -26.38
N PRO A 226 13.44 3.08 -26.13
CA PRO A 226 12.11 3.65 -26.08
C PRO A 226 11.31 3.19 -27.30
N GLY A 227 10.11 2.63 -27.09
CA GLY A 227 9.29 2.05 -28.18
C GLY A 227 9.32 0.53 -28.34
N SER A 228 10.15 -0.22 -27.60
CA SER A 228 10.06 -1.69 -27.54
C SER A 228 8.91 -2.19 -26.62
N TYR A 229 7.93 -1.34 -26.32
CA TYR A 229 6.82 -1.60 -25.39
C TYR A 229 5.99 -2.82 -25.81
N HIS A 230 6.36 -3.97 -25.24
CA HIS A 230 5.57 -5.20 -25.25
C HIS A 230 5.28 -5.60 -23.81
N ALA A 231 4.23 -6.40 -23.60
CA ALA A 231 3.90 -7.01 -22.31
C ALA A 231 5.12 -7.66 -21.61
N THR A 232 6.13 -8.07 -22.38
CA THR A 232 7.42 -8.58 -21.92
C THR A 232 8.26 -7.58 -21.12
N LEU A 233 8.27 -6.29 -21.48
CA LEU A 233 9.06 -5.28 -20.75
C LEU A 233 8.47 -4.97 -19.38
N GLU A 234 7.16 -4.79 -19.32
CA GLU A 234 6.49 -4.56 -18.04
C GLU A 234 6.66 -5.79 -17.14
N ALA A 235 6.47 -7.00 -17.68
CA ALA A 235 6.73 -8.24 -16.94
C ALA A 235 8.18 -8.30 -16.41
N ASN A 236 9.16 -7.88 -17.21
CA ASN A 236 10.55 -7.81 -16.77
C ASN A 236 10.76 -6.77 -15.66
N ALA A 237 10.07 -5.62 -15.70
CA ALA A 237 10.12 -4.61 -14.64
C ALA A 237 9.57 -5.16 -13.33
N TRP A 238 8.42 -5.84 -13.38
CA TRP A 238 7.83 -6.55 -12.22
C TRP A 238 8.79 -7.59 -11.65
N ILE A 239 9.29 -8.50 -12.49
CA ILE A 239 10.21 -9.56 -12.07
C ILE A 239 11.50 -8.97 -11.48
N SER A 240 12.06 -7.93 -12.10
CA SER A 240 13.29 -7.27 -11.64
C SER A 240 13.12 -6.54 -10.31
N ALA A 241 11.90 -6.14 -9.96
CA ALA A 241 11.61 -5.46 -8.70
C ALA A 241 11.40 -6.44 -7.53
N MET A 242 11.23 -7.74 -7.79
CA MET A 242 11.08 -8.79 -6.76
C MET A 242 12.38 -9.02 -5.97
N GLY A 243 12.26 -9.65 -4.80
CA GLY A 243 13.41 -9.95 -3.93
C GLY A 243 14.49 -10.84 -4.57
N ASP A 244 14.07 -11.83 -5.37
CA ASP A 244 14.93 -12.66 -6.22
C ASP A 244 14.27 -12.79 -7.61
N PRO A 245 14.71 -11.98 -8.60
CA PRO A 245 14.14 -12.00 -9.95
C PRO A 245 14.22 -13.35 -10.66
N ALA A 246 15.28 -14.12 -10.43
CA ALA A 246 15.47 -15.40 -11.10
C ALA A 246 14.52 -16.46 -10.53
N LEU A 247 14.34 -16.48 -9.21
CA LEU A 247 13.34 -17.32 -8.55
C LEU A 247 11.93 -16.89 -8.92
N ALA A 248 11.62 -15.58 -8.91
CA ALA A 248 10.32 -15.06 -9.33
C ALA A 248 9.91 -15.53 -10.74
N ALA A 249 10.83 -15.45 -11.71
CA ALA A 249 10.60 -15.92 -13.06
C ALA A 249 10.31 -17.42 -13.13
N ARG A 250 11.07 -18.24 -12.38
CA ARG A 250 10.85 -19.69 -12.29
C ARG A 250 9.52 -20.02 -11.62
N THR A 251 9.23 -19.43 -10.46
CA THR A 251 7.97 -19.62 -9.72
C THR A 251 6.77 -19.33 -10.61
N LEU A 252 6.78 -18.22 -11.36
CA LEU A 252 5.70 -17.87 -12.28
C LEU A 252 5.58 -18.88 -13.44
N ALA A 253 6.70 -19.33 -14.01
CA ALA A 253 6.70 -20.33 -15.08
C ALA A 253 6.13 -21.68 -14.60
N ASP A 254 6.59 -22.17 -13.45
CA ASP A 254 6.14 -23.43 -12.86
C ASP A 254 4.67 -23.36 -12.44
N ALA A 255 4.23 -22.23 -11.89
CA ALA A 255 2.83 -21.99 -11.56
C ALA A 255 1.92 -22.06 -12.80
N ARG A 256 2.35 -21.52 -13.95
CA ARG A 256 1.62 -21.57 -15.23
C ARG A 256 1.57 -22.97 -15.86
N LEU A 257 2.63 -23.77 -15.70
CA LEU A 257 2.68 -25.14 -16.25
C LEU A 257 1.73 -26.10 -15.50
N ARG A 258 1.44 -25.81 -14.23
CA ARG A 258 0.49 -26.58 -13.41
C ARG A 258 -0.95 -26.29 -13.85
N LYS A 259 -1.51 -27.19 -14.64
CA LYS A 259 -2.87 -27.11 -15.24
C LYS A 259 -4.03 -27.06 -14.23
N HIS A 260 -3.78 -27.27 -12.94
CA HIS A 260 -4.82 -27.28 -11.91
C HIS A 260 -4.72 -26.03 -11.04
N HIS A 261 -5.69 -25.12 -11.19
CA HIS A 261 -5.97 -24.12 -10.15
C HIS A 261 -6.43 -24.89 -8.91
N CYS A 262 -5.58 -24.94 -7.87
CA CYS A 262 -5.79 -25.50 -6.52
C CYS A 262 -7.05 -26.38 -6.32
N THR A 263 -7.14 -27.54 -6.98
CA THR A 263 -8.21 -28.53 -6.70
C THR A 263 -7.96 -29.31 -5.41
N LEU A 264 -6.79 -29.10 -4.80
CA LEU A 264 -6.31 -29.85 -3.64
C LEU A 264 -6.88 -29.34 -2.31
N VAL A 265 -7.39 -28.10 -2.26
CA VAL A 265 -8.03 -27.48 -1.08
C VAL A 265 -9.16 -26.54 -1.50
N LYS A 266 -10.35 -26.71 -0.90
CA LYS A 266 -11.52 -25.86 -1.15
C LYS A 266 -11.44 -24.58 -0.29
N GLN A 267 -11.57 -23.43 -0.94
CA GLN A 267 -11.67 -22.09 -0.33
C GLN A 267 -13.05 -21.50 -0.65
N ASP A 268 -13.45 -20.44 0.05
CA ASP A 268 -14.72 -19.74 -0.21
C ASP A 268 -14.68 -18.88 -1.49
N PHE A 269 -13.49 -18.66 -2.04
CA PHE A 269 -13.27 -17.87 -3.25
C PHE A 269 -12.36 -18.61 -4.23
N GLU A 270 -12.59 -18.40 -5.53
CA GLU A 270 -11.64 -18.80 -6.57
C GLU A 270 -10.51 -17.76 -6.64
N THR A 271 -9.46 -18.01 -5.86
CA THR A 271 -8.31 -17.10 -5.75
C THR A 271 -7.49 -17.09 -7.03
N PRO A 272 -7.06 -15.90 -7.53
CA PRO A 272 -6.11 -15.83 -8.63
C PRO A 272 -4.76 -16.42 -8.21
N LEU A 273 -4.02 -16.92 -9.19
CA LEU A 273 -2.70 -17.50 -8.96
C LEU A 273 -1.64 -16.39 -8.89
N LEU A 274 -0.94 -16.31 -7.77
CA LEU A 274 0.19 -15.42 -7.52
C LEU A 274 -0.09 -13.94 -7.88
N PRO A 275 -1.15 -13.32 -7.33
CA PRO A 275 -1.41 -11.91 -7.58
C PRO A 275 -0.21 -11.08 -7.11
N CYS A 276 0.16 -10.09 -7.91
CA CYS A 276 1.33 -9.25 -7.67
C CYS A 276 0.91 -7.80 -7.44
N GLY A 277 1.55 -7.12 -6.47
CA GLY A 277 1.26 -5.71 -6.20
C GLY A 277 2.09 -5.12 -5.07
N PHE A 278 1.90 -3.82 -4.80
CA PHE A 278 2.59 -3.08 -3.73
C PHE A 278 1.72 -2.86 -2.50
N GLU A 279 0.40 -2.93 -2.64
CA GLU A 279 -0.56 -2.76 -1.57
C GLU A 279 -1.37 -4.04 -1.38
N VAL A 280 -1.50 -4.50 -0.13
CA VAL A 280 -2.45 -5.54 0.29
C VAL A 280 -3.45 -4.91 1.24
N LYS A 281 -4.71 -4.80 0.80
CA LYS A 281 -5.80 -4.16 1.52
C LYS A 281 -6.84 -5.19 1.96
N PHE A 282 -7.25 -5.12 3.22
CA PHE A 282 -8.27 -5.96 3.82
C PHE A 282 -9.50 -5.10 4.11
N LEU A 283 -10.63 -5.45 3.50
CA LEU A 283 -11.93 -4.88 3.87
C LEU A 283 -12.61 -5.84 4.83
N LEU A 284 -12.84 -5.40 6.07
CA LEU A 284 -13.42 -6.21 7.14
C LEU A 284 -14.91 -5.89 7.21
N LEU A 285 -15.73 -6.79 6.66
CA LEU A 285 -17.13 -6.54 6.34
C LEU A 285 -18.05 -6.73 7.55
N SER A 286 -17.73 -7.67 8.43
CA SER A 286 -18.56 -8.03 9.59
C SER A 286 -17.75 -8.62 10.73
N THR A 287 -18.38 -8.69 11.91
CA THR A 287 -17.83 -9.35 13.10
C THR A 287 -18.62 -10.64 13.41
N TRP A 288 -18.08 -11.50 14.26
CA TRP A 288 -18.81 -12.68 14.75
C TRP A 288 -19.96 -12.38 15.72
N GLY A 289 -20.20 -11.11 16.07
CA GLY A 289 -21.36 -10.72 16.88
C GLY A 289 -21.26 -9.40 17.66
N ASP A 290 -20.10 -8.75 17.71
CA ASP A 290 -19.96 -7.44 18.37
C ASP A 290 -20.32 -6.30 17.40
N GLN A 291 -21.25 -5.44 17.81
CA GLN A 291 -21.75 -4.33 16.98
C GLN A 291 -20.87 -3.08 17.06
N HIS A 292 -19.99 -2.99 18.06
CA HIS A 292 -19.25 -1.77 18.38
C HIS A 292 -17.78 -1.86 18.00
N TYR A 293 -17.19 -3.06 18.05
CA TYR A 293 -15.76 -3.26 17.91
C TYR A 293 -15.41 -4.43 16.99
N ILE A 294 -14.38 -4.23 16.19
CA ILE A 294 -13.77 -5.25 15.32
C ILE A 294 -12.27 -5.30 15.57
N GLY A 295 -11.71 -6.51 15.57
CA GLY A 295 -10.29 -6.70 15.85
C GLY A 295 -9.69 -7.91 15.17
N LEU A 296 -8.35 -7.92 15.18
CA LEU A 296 -7.50 -9.03 14.77
C LEU A 296 -6.33 -9.13 15.75
N THR A 297 -5.77 -10.32 15.89
CA THR A 297 -4.56 -10.57 16.69
C THR A 297 -3.31 -10.41 15.83
N GLY A 298 -3.34 -10.90 14.59
CA GLY A 298 -2.15 -10.91 13.72
C GLY A 298 -2.45 -11.09 12.25
N ILE A 299 -1.52 -10.60 11.41
CA ILE A 299 -1.50 -10.80 9.96
C ILE A 299 -0.06 -11.15 9.56
N GLU A 300 0.09 -12.14 8.68
CA GLU A 300 1.34 -12.50 8.04
C GLU A 300 1.11 -12.61 6.53
N ILE A 301 1.90 -11.86 5.76
CA ILE A 301 1.89 -11.90 4.29
C ILE A 301 3.06 -12.76 3.84
N ILE A 302 2.78 -13.77 3.02
CA ILE A 302 3.77 -14.72 2.53
C ILE A 302 3.98 -14.49 1.05
N ASP A 303 5.20 -14.14 0.68
CA ASP A 303 5.67 -13.96 -0.68
C ASP A 303 6.17 -15.29 -1.27
N ALA A 304 5.87 -15.54 -2.53
CA ALA A 304 6.23 -16.78 -3.24
C ALA A 304 7.73 -16.90 -3.56
N VAL A 305 8.49 -15.81 -3.40
CA VAL A 305 9.90 -15.70 -3.72
C VAL A 305 10.72 -15.68 -2.43
N VAL A 306 10.38 -14.83 -1.47
CA VAL A 306 11.17 -14.64 -0.24
C VAL A 306 10.54 -15.24 1.03
N GLY A 307 9.33 -15.80 0.94
CA GLY A 307 8.61 -16.36 2.08
C GLY A 307 7.90 -15.28 2.94
N PRO A 308 7.73 -15.49 4.25
CA PRO A 308 7.07 -14.53 5.13
C PRO A 308 7.75 -13.15 5.11
N LEU A 309 6.99 -12.12 4.78
CA LEU A 309 7.51 -10.75 4.68
C LEU A 309 7.78 -10.16 6.06
N GLN A 310 8.94 -9.52 6.20
CA GLN A 310 9.26 -8.66 7.34
C GLN A 310 8.79 -7.24 7.00
N ILE A 311 7.65 -6.84 7.55
CA ILE A 311 7.00 -5.56 7.25
C ILE A 311 7.25 -4.61 8.42
N ASP A 312 7.72 -3.40 8.12
CA ASP A 312 7.92 -2.36 9.14
C ASP A 312 6.59 -1.93 9.77
N ALA A 313 6.59 -1.62 11.07
CA ALA A 313 5.40 -1.23 11.80
C ALA A 313 4.71 0.05 11.27
N THR A 314 5.44 0.90 10.55
CA THR A 314 4.92 2.09 9.87
C THR A 314 4.18 1.77 8.57
N ARG A 315 4.34 0.54 8.06
CA ARG A 315 3.81 0.07 6.76
C ARG A 315 2.44 -0.59 6.83
N ILE A 316 1.73 -0.35 7.92
CA ILE A 316 0.35 -0.78 8.11
C ILE A 316 -0.51 0.37 8.65
N SER A 317 -1.61 0.63 7.96
CA SER A 317 -2.63 1.61 8.37
C SER A 317 -3.97 0.92 8.59
N ALA A 318 -4.84 1.55 9.38
CA ALA A 318 -6.21 1.11 9.55
C ALA A 318 -7.16 2.31 9.54
N LEU A 319 -8.37 2.08 9.04
CA LEU A 319 -9.46 3.04 9.06
C LEU A 319 -10.75 2.36 9.54
N PRO A 320 -11.33 2.76 10.69
CA PRO A 320 -10.73 3.59 11.75
C PRO A 320 -9.43 2.99 12.32
N ARG A 321 -8.53 3.85 12.81
CA ARG A 321 -7.17 3.46 13.18
C ARG A 321 -7.10 2.58 14.43
N SER A 322 -7.68 3.02 15.54
CA SER A 322 -7.69 2.26 16.78
C SER A 322 -8.77 2.76 17.75
N VAL A 323 -9.16 1.91 18.69
CA VAL A 323 -9.91 2.36 19.88
C VAL A 323 -9.14 3.41 20.70
N ALA A 324 -7.82 3.52 20.55
CA ALA A 324 -7.01 4.56 21.19
C ALA A 324 -7.45 5.99 20.80
N ASP A 325 -8.08 6.15 19.64
CA ASP A 325 -8.55 7.45 19.15
C ASP A 325 -9.93 7.82 19.72
N LEU A 326 -10.55 6.94 20.52
CA LEU A 326 -11.82 7.21 21.20
C LEU A 326 -11.61 8.04 22.49
N PRO A 327 -12.57 8.90 22.88
CA PRO A 327 -12.49 9.67 24.12
C PRO A 327 -12.24 8.79 25.34
N GLY A 328 -11.21 9.13 26.12
CA GLY A 328 -10.84 8.39 27.34
C GLY A 328 -10.01 7.12 27.13
N MET A 329 -9.68 6.75 25.88
CA MET A 329 -8.93 5.53 25.55
C MET A 329 -7.52 5.79 25.01
N SER A 330 -6.99 7.00 25.10
CA SER A 330 -5.70 7.41 24.51
C SER A 330 -4.46 6.63 24.98
N ARG A 331 -4.57 5.83 26.04
CA ARG A 331 -3.52 4.94 26.54
C ARG A 331 -3.63 3.50 26.02
N ASP A 332 -4.64 3.20 25.20
CA ASP A 332 -4.81 1.88 24.63
C ASP A 332 -3.69 1.58 23.62
N VAL A 333 -3.11 0.38 23.72
CA VAL A 333 -1.94 -0.02 22.93
C VAL A 333 -2.29 -0.83 21.67
N ARG A 334 -3.57 -1.10 21.43
CA ARG A 334 -4.05 -1.95 20.33
C ARG A 334 -4.14 -1.18 19.02
N VAL A 335 -2.97 -0.93 18.44
CA VAL A 335 -2.79 -0.16 17.20
C VAL A 335 -2.43 -1.09 16.03
N PRO A 336 -2.59 -0.64 14.76
CA PRO A 336 -2.39 -1.51 13.58
C PRO A 336 -1.03 -2.20 13.54
N ALA A 337 0.03 -1.53 13.97
CA ALA A 337 1.39 -2.06 14.06
C ALA A 337 1.49 -3.39 14.86
N ARG A 338 0.59 -3.64 15.81
CA ARG A 338 0.56 -4.88 16.60
C ARG A 338 0.21 -6.12 15.79
N LEU A 339 -0.39 -5.96 14.62
CA LEU A 339 -0.71 -7.09 13.75
C LEU A 339 0.53 -7.77 13.16
N LEU A 340 1.69 -7.08 13.16
CA LEU A 340 2.93 -7.54 12.54
C LEU A 340 3.97 -8.05 13.55
N ASP A 341 3.79 -7.84 14.86
CA ASP A 341 4.84 -8.09 15.86
C ASP A 341 4.83 -9.52 16.45
N ALA A 342 3.65 -10.05 16.79
CA ALA A 342 3.51 -11.35 17.45
C ALA A 342 2.17 -12.02 17.08
N PRO A 343 1.98 -12.45 15.82
CA PRO A 343 0.68 -12.83 15.30
C PRO A 343 -0.05 -13.95 16.08
N ASN A 344 0.70 -14.84 16.76
CA ASN A 344 0.15 -15.95 17.55
C ASN A 344 0.18 -15.72 19.08
N THR A 345 0.31 -14.46 19.52
CA THR A 345 0.25 -14.11 20.93
C THR A 345 -1.16 -14.28 21.50
N ARG A 346 -1.24 -14.62 22.79
CA ARG A 346 -2.50 -14.56 23.56
C ARG A 346 -2.66 -13.23 24.29
N SER A 347 -1.63 -12.38 24.27
CA SER A 347 -1.69 -11.09 24.95
C SER A 347 -2.50 -10.09 24.12
N PRO A 348 -3.60 -9.53 24.65
CA PRO A 348 -4.36 -8.53 23.92
C PRO A 348 -3.62 -7.22 23.65
N SER A 349 -2.46 -7.00 24.29
CA SER A 349 -1.59 -5.84 24.01
C SER A 349 -0.89 -5.93 22.66
N HIS A 350 -0.81 -7.15 22.10
CA HIS A 350 -0.26 -7.44 20.78
C HIS A 350 -1.40 -7.85 19.84
N SER A 351 -2.43 -7.00 19.79
CA SER A 351 -3.58 -7.16 18.91
C SER A 351 -4.03 -5.78 18.46
N TRP A 352 -4.84 -5.73 17.41
CA TRP A 352 -5.48 -4.50 16.97
C TRP A 352 -6.98 -4.55 17.28
N LEU A 353 -7.52 -3.41 17.71
CA LEU A 353 -8.96 -3.22 17.90
C LEU A 353 -9.34 -1.83 17.42
N ALA A 354 -10.40 -1.76 16.63
CA ALA A 354 -11.00 -0.52 16.16
C ALA A 354 -12.50 -0.49 16.42
N PRO A 355 -13.13 0.69 16.50
CA PRO A 355 -14.58 0.78 16.40
C PRO A 355 -15.06 0.24 15.04
N VAL A 356 -16.20 -0.45 15.04
CA VAL A 356 -16.88 -0.83 13.79
C VAL A 356 -17.24 0.45 13.04
N ALA A 357 -16.86 0.48 11.76
CA ALA A 357 -17.11 1.59 10.85
C ALA A 357 -18.63 1.78 10.72
N SER A 358 -19.09 3.00 10.94
CA SER A 358 -20.51 3.37 10.86
C SER A 358 -20.77 4.18 9.59
N ALA A 359 -22.04 4.37 9.23
CA ALA A 359 -22.39 5.23 8.11
C ALA A 359 -21.83 6.64 8.34
N GLY A 360 -21.07 7.15 7.36
CA GLY A 360 -20.56 8.51 7.37
C GLY A 360 -21.66 9.55 7.13
N PRO A 361 -21.35 10.86 7.27
CA PRO A 361 -22.25 11.92 6.86
C PRO A 361 -22.66 11.72 5.38
N GLY A 362 -23.96 11.66 5.10
CA GLY A 362 -24.49 11.38 3.76
C GLY A 362 -24.86 9.92 3.48
N GLY A 363 -24.78 9.02 4.48
CA GLY A 363 -25.28 7.65 4.37
C GLY A 363 -24.36 6.69 3.62
N THR A 364 -23.14 7.11 3.27
CA THR A 364 -22.12 6.20 2.73
C THR A 364 -21.65 5.27 3.84
N GLN A 365 -21.87 3.96 3.66
CA GLN A 365 -21.37 2.96 4.58
C GLN A 365 -19.85 2.90 4.44
N THR A 366 -19.15 3.24 5.51
CA THR A 366 -17.69 3.05 5.60
C THR A 366 -17.42 1.63 6.08
N VAL A 367 -16.40 0.98 5.54
CA VAL A 367 -15.98 -0.37 5.90
C VAL A 367 -14.66 -0.29 6.65
N ASN A 368 -14.49 -1.09 7.70
CA ASN A 368 -13.23 -1.19 8.41
C ASN A 368 -12.14 -1.69 7.44
N THR A 369 -11.10 -0.89 7.26
CA THR A 369 -10.03 -1.19 6.31
C THR A 369 -8.71 -1.35 7.05
N LEU A 370 -7.94 -2.37 6.68
CA LEU A 370 -6.51 -2.48 7.00
C LEU A 370 -5.73 -2.44 5.69
N THR A 371 -4.68 -1.64 5.63
CA THR A 371 -3.87 -1.49 4.41
C THR A 371 -2.41 -1.71 4.76
N VAL A 372 -1.78 -2.68 4.12
CA VAL A 372 -0.34 -2.92 4.18
C VAL A 372 0.28 -2.44 2.86
N PHE A 373 1.31 -1.60 2.94
CA PHE A 373 1.99 -1.05 1.76
C PHE A 373 3.48 -1.39 1.76
N LEU A 374 3.99 -1.85 0.62
CA LEU A 374 5.28 -2.53 0.51
C LEU A 374 6.31 -1.69 -0.27
N GLU A 375 7.60 -1.84 0.06
CA GLU A 375 8.70 -1.18 -0.67
C GLU A 375 8.96 -1.78 -2.04
N ARG A 376 8.66 -3.06 -2.17
CA ARG A 376 8.84 -3.88 -3.36
C ARG A 376 7.53 -4.62 -3.60
N PRO A 377 7.22 -4.95 -4.86
CA PRO A 377 6.03 -5.74 -5.12
C PRO A 377 6.14 -7.10 -4.44
N VAL A 378 5.03 -7.59 -3.90
CA VAL A 378 4.87 -8.97 -3.43
C VAL A 378 4.35 -9.81 -4.58
N MET A 379 4.86 -11.04 -4.71
CA MET A 379 4.18 -12.12 -5.43
C MET A 379 3.44 -12.96 -4.39
N LEU A 380 2.16 -12.66 -4.17
CA LEU A 380 1.45 -13.17 -3.00
C LEU A 380 1.23 -14.70 -3.11
N ALA A 381 1.82 -15.46 -2.19
CA ALA A 381 1.62 -16.91 -2.08
C ALA A 381 0.48 -17.25 -1.13
N ALA A 382 0.42 -16.56 0.01
CA ALA A 382 -0.59 -16.78 1.03
C ALA A 382 -0.72 -15.56 1.96
N VAL A 383 -1.87 -15.46 2.62
CA VAL A 383 -2.06 -14.57 3.78
C VAL A 383 -2.51 -15.42 4.95
N SER A 384 -1.80 -15.35 6.07
CA SER A 384 -2.22 -15.95 7.34
C SER A 384 -2.78 -14.87 8.27
N LEU A 385 -3.91 -15.17 8.92
CA LEU A 385 -4.59 -14.31 9.87
C LEU A 385 -4.83 -15.03 11.19
N TRP A 386 -4.67 -14.28 12.27
CA TRP A 386 -5.08 -14.68 13.61
C TRP A 386 -6.19 -13.74 14.03
N ASN A 387 -7.40 -14.27 14.11
CA ASN A 387 -8.57 -13.53 14.54
C ASN A 387 -8.48 -13.09 16.02
N TYR A 388 -9.33 -12.16 16.46
CA TYR A 388 -9.22 -11.54 17.78
C TYR A 388 -9.52 -12.52 18.93
N SER A 389 -8.49 -12.89 19.68
CA SER A 389 -8.57 -13.97 20.68
C SER A 389 -9.13 -13.55 22.03
N LYS A 390 -8.98 -12.29 22.45
CA LYS A 390 -9.48 -11.81 23.76
C LYS A 390 -11.00 -11.95 23.89
N THR A 391 -11.73 -11.68 22.81
CA THR A 391 -13.19 -11.71 22.78
C THR A 391 -13.63 -12.13 21.37
N PRO A 392 -13.76 -13.43 21.09
CA PRO A 392 -13.97 -13.94 19.73
C PRO A 392 -15.12 -13.31 18.95
N GLN A 393 -16.16 -12.80 19.63
CA GLN A 393 -17.30 -12.09 19.03
C GLN A 393 -16.89 -10.77 18.34
N ARG A 394 -15.77 -10.16 18.75
CA ARG A 394 -15.16 -8.97 18.12
C ARG A 394 -14.28 -9.32 16.94
N GLY A 395 -14.03 -10.61 16.71
CA GLY A 395 -13.25 -11.06 15.58
C GLY A 395 -13.97 -10.81 14.26
N VAL A 396 -13.18 -10.68 13.19
CA VAL A 396 -13.65 -10.56 11.81
C VAL A 396 -14.39 -11.82 11.40
N GLN A 397 -15.57 -11.68 10.79
CA GLN A 397 -16.34 -12.80 10.24
C GLN A 397 -16.21 -12.89 8.72
N GLU A 398 -16.56 -11.84 8.00
CA GLU A 398 -16.43 -11.75 6.54
C GLU A 398 -15.38 -10.71 6.16
N MET A 399 -14.55 -11.02 5.16
CA MET A 399 -13.55 -10.09 4.65
C MET A 399 -13.34 -10.20 3.13
N GLU A 400 -12.82 -9.12 2.57
CA GLU A 400 -12.24 -9.09 1.23
C GLU A 400 -10.75 -8.74 1.30
N ILE A 401 -9.96 -9.32 0.39
CA ILE A 401 -8.55 -8.97 0.20
C ILE A 401 -8.40 -8.40 -1.21
N LEU A 402 -7.79 -7.23 -1.30
CA LEU A 402 -7.43 -6.58 -2.55
C LEU A 402 -5.91 -6.45 -2.65
N VAL A 403 -5.37 -6.66 -3.84
CA VAL A 403 -3.97 -6.37 -4.20
C VAL A 403 -3.97 -5.26 -5.23
N ASP A 404 -3.33 -4.12 -4.94
CA ASP A 404 -3.36 -2.91 -5.78
C ASP A 404 -4.79 -2.55 -6.26
N SER A 405 -5.76 -2.59 -5.35
CA SER A 405 -7.21 -2.35 -5.60
C SER A 405 -7.93 -3.40 -6.46
N GLN A 406 -7.31 -4.52 -6.80
CA GLN A 406 -7.98 -5.65 -7.46
C GLN A 406 -8.42 -6.68 -6.42
N LEU A 407 -9.70 -7.07 -6.41
CA LEU A 407 -10.22 -8.10 -5.52
C LEU A 407 -9.59 -9.47 -5.83
N VAL A 408 -8.89 -10.06 -4.86
CA VAL A 408 -8.25 -11.39 -4.99
C VAL A 408 -8.89 -12.45 -4.10
N TYR A 409 -9.62 -12.05 -3.06
CA TYR A 409 -10.34 -12.98 -2.18
C TYR A 409 -11.56 -12.32 -1.57
N LYS A 410 -12.65 -13.08 -1.43
CA LYS A 410 -13.83 -12.75 -0.63
C LYS A 410 -14.33 -13.98 0.09
N GLY A 411 -14.44 -13.92 1.41
CA GLY A 411 -14.91 -15.08 2.17
C GLY A 411 -14.90 -14.86 3.68
N TYR A 412 -14.94 -15.98 4.41
CA TYR A 412 -15.10 -15.96 5.86
C TYR A 412 -13.80 -16.27 6.60
N VAL A 413 -13.64 -15.69 7.79
CA VAL A 413 -12.51 -15.90 8.69
C VAL A 413 -12.99 -16.67 9.92
N ARG A 414 -12.32 -17.76 10.28
CA ARG A 414 -12.67 -18.56 11.46
C ARG A 414 -12.64 -17.71 12.73
N PRO A 415 -13.59 -17.91 13.67
CA PRO A 415 -13.51 -17.24 14.96
C PRO A 415 -12.28 -17.73 15.71
N ALA A 416 -11.71 -16.88 16.57
CA ALA A 416 -10.61 -17.32 17.41
C ALA A 416 -11.09 -18.44 18.36
N PRO A 417 -10.35 -19.56 18.48
CA PRO A 417 -10.69 -20.62 19.41
C PRO A 417 -10.64 -20.11 20.85
N ALA A 418 -11.60 -20.52 21.67
CA ALA A 418 -11.65 -20.14 23.08
C ALA A 418 -10.45 -20.71 23.88
N ASP A 419 -10.02 -21.92 23.55
CA ASP A 419 -8.82 -22.55 24.10
C ASP A 419 -8.06 -23.35 23.03
N PRO A 420 -7.12 -22.73 22.30
CA PRO A 420 -6.36 -23.43 21.26
C PRO A 420 -5.41 -24.46 21.90
N GLN A 421 -5.62 -25.74 21.60
CA GLN A 421 -4.73 -26.86 21.99
C GLN A 421 -3.45 -26.94 21.12
N GLY A 422 -3.15 -25.89 20.34
CA GLY A 422 -2.01 -25.81 19.43
C GLY A 422 -1.96 -24.48 18.67
N PRO A 423 -0.97 -24.27 17.80
CA PRO A 423 -0.95 -23.11 16.92
C PRO A 423 -2.17 -23.16 16.00
N TRP A 424 -2.88 -22.04 15.90
CA TRP A 424 -4.06 -21.90 15.06
C TRP A 424 -3.85 -20.69 14.16
N LYS A 425 -4.33 -20.75 12.93
CA LYS A 425 -4.40 -19.63 12.01
C LYS A 425 -5.46 -19.89 10.94
N HIS A 426 -5.92 -18.83 10.30
CA HIS A 426 -6.69 -18.90 9.07
C HIS A 426 -5.78 -18.48 7.91
N THR A 427 -5.69 -19.28 6.86
CA THR A 427 -4.84 -19.00 5.71
C THR A 427 -5.66 -18.95 4.43
N VAL A 428 -5.46 -17.89 3.66
CA VAL A 428 -5.92 -17.76 2.28
C VAL A 428 -4.74 -18.07 1.36
N LEU A 429 -4.89 -19.03 0.46
CA LEU A 429 -3.84 -19.48 -0.46
C LEU A 429 -4.04 -18.87 -1.85
N PHE A 430 -2.95 -18.41 -2.45
CA PHE A 430 -2.87 -17.88 -3.82
C PHE A 430 -1.86 -18.67 -4.68
N HIS A 431 -1.47 -19.87 -4.24
CA HIS A 431 -0.45 -20.70 -4.88
C HIS A 431 -1.01 -22.09 -5.22
N ASN A 432 -0.52 -22.69 -6.31
CA ASN A 432 -0.83 -24.07 -6.71
C ASN A 432 0.31 -25.07 -6.40
N ASP A 433 1.14 -24.79 -5.39
CA ASP A 433 2.22 -25.68 -4.97
C ASP A 433 1.75 -26.77 -4.02
N ALA A 434 2.02 -28.03 -4.37
CA ALA A 434 1.46 -29.16 -3.65
C ALA A 434 1.99 -29.25 -2.21
N ASP A 435 3.26 -28.92 -1.99
CA ASP A 435 3.89 -29.00 -0.68
C ASP A 435 3.40 -27.86 0.22
N LEU A 436 3.35 -26.63 -0.31
CA LEU A 436 2.77 -25.49 0.40
C LEU A 436 1.29 -25.71 0.72
N ILE A 437 0.50 -26.22 -0.23
CA ILE A 437 -0.90 -26.54 -0.01
C ILE A 437 -1.03 -27.62 1.08
N ALA A 438 -0.18 -28.65 1.06
CA ALA A 438 -0.21 -29.71 2.05
C ALA A 438 0.11 -29.18 3.45
N SER A 439 1.12 -28.30 3.59
CA SER A 439 1.48 -27.70 4.88
C SER A 439 0.41 -26.76 5.43
N GLU A 440 -0.31 -26.06 4.55
CA GLU A 440 -1.32 -25.06 4.94
C GLU A 440 -2.75 -25.61 4.98
N ARG A 441 -3.00 -26.85 4.54
CA ARG A 441 -4.34 -27.46 4.41
C ARG A 441 -5.20 -27.33 5.68
N GLY A 442 -4.61 -27.52 6.86
CA GLY A 442 -5.34 -27.39 8.13
C GLY A 442 -5.73 -25.95 8.46
N ALA A 443 -4.95 -24.98 7.99
CA ALA A 443 -5.15 -23.55 8.20
C ALA A 443 -6.11 -22.91 7.20
N VAL A 444 -6.41 -23.56 6.07
CA VAL A 444 -7.44 -23.11 5.13
C VAL A 444 -8.84 -23.41 5.66
N TYR A 445 -9.77 -22.48 5.44
CA TYR A 445 -11.17 -22.61 5.83
C TYR A 445 -12.08 -22.45 4.62
N SER A 446 -13.17 -23.22 4.60
CA SER A 446 -14.33 -22.93 3.77
C SER A 446 -15.57 -22.95 4.65
N HIS A 447 -16.31 -21.85 4.64
CA HIS A 447 -17.56 -21.70 5.38
C HIS A 447 -18.62 -22.68 4.88
N LEU A 448 -18.74 -22.86 3.57
CA LEU A 448 -19.69 -23.82 2.99
C LEU A 448 -19.42 -25.24 3.49
N ALA A 449 -18.14 -25.66 3.50
CA ALA A 449 -17.77 -26.99 4.00
C ALA A 449 -18.01 -27.13 5.52
N ALA A 450 -17.89 -26.03 6.28
CA ALA A 450 -18.20 -26.03 7.71
C ALA A 450 -19.71 -26.14 7.94
N MET A 451 -20.52 -25.37 7.21
CA MET A 451 -21.98 -25.44 7.27
C MET A 451 -22.52 -26.81 6.85
N GLU A 452 -21.92 -27.46 5.85
CA GLU A 452 -22.29 -28.83 5.44
C GLU A 452 -22.00 -29.87 6.56
N ARG A 453 -20.92 -29.69 7.34
CA ARG A 453 -20.59 -30.57 8.47
C ARG A 453 -21.45 -30.31 9.70
N GLU A 454 -21.80 -29.03 9.91
CA GLU A 454 -22.61 -28.58 11.05
C GLU A 454 -24.12 -28.60 10.75
N ALA A 455 -24.52 -28.88 9.50
CA ALA A 455 -25.91 -29.01 9.12
C ALA A 455 -26.56 -30.10 9.99
N PRO A 456 -27.51 -29.76 10.88
CA PRO A 456 -28.24 -30.79 11.59
C PRO A 456 -28.96 -31.67 10.57
N ILE A 457 -28.95 -32.98 10.77
CA ILE A 457 -29.86 -33.89 10.06
C ILE A 457 -31.27 -33.42 10.40
N VAL A 458 -31.88 -32.62 9.54
CA VAL A 458 -33.26 -32.19 9.69
C VAL A 458 -34.13 -33.40 9.35
N LEU A 459 -34.51 -34.16 10.38
CA LEU A 459 -35.65 -35.06 10.29
C LEU A 459 -36.90 -34.19 10.08
N VAL A 460 -37.35 -34.11 8.83
CA VAL A 460 -38.59 -33.45 8.47
C VAL A 460 -39.73 -34.33 8.98
N ASN A 461 -40.26 -34.00 10.17
CA ASN A 461 -41.61 -34.41 10.54
C ASN A 461 -42.55 -33.24 10.29
N GLU A 462 -43.59 -33.47 9.51
CA GLU A 462 -44.46 -32.46 8.96
C GLU A 462 -45.06 -31.54 10.04
N ARG A 463 -44.79 -30.23 9.90
CA ARG A 463 -45.37 -29.07 10.61
C ARG A 463 -44.52 -28.47 11.75
N ARG A 464 -43.48 -27.71 11.37
CA ARG A 464 -43.23 -26.29 11.71
C ARG A 464 -41.76 -25.95 11.46
N PHE A 465 -41.52 -24.98 10.57
CA PHE A 465 -40.21 -24.34 10.45
C PHE A 465 -40.09 -23.24 11.51
N VAL A 466 -39.04 -23.29 12.34
CA VAL A 466 -38.61 -22.16 13.15
C VAL A 466 -37.31 -21.64 12.50
N SER A 467 -37.39 -20.56 11.74
CA SER A 467 -36.19 -19.89 11.22
C SER A 467 -35.61 -18.97 12.29
N THR A 468 -34.34 -19.16 12.67
CA THR A 468 -33.56 -18.17 13.42
C THR A 468 -33.05 -17.09 12.47
N GLY A 469 -33.20 -15.84 12.89
CA GLY A 469 -33.15 -14.66 12.03
C GLY A 469 -31.79 -14.30 11.44
N SER A 470 -31.83 -13.74 10.24
CA SER A 470 -30.77 -12.93 9.65
C SER A 470 -30.67 -11.61 10.44
N ALA A 471 -29.50 -11.35 11.04
CA ALA A 471 -29.20 -10.08 11.69
C ALA A 471 -28.87 -9.04 10.62
N SER A 472 -29.87 -8.21 10.27
CA SER A 472 -29.64 -6.95 9.57
C SER A 472 -28.78 -6.03 10.44
N ALA A 473 -27.76 -5.40 9.84
CA ALA A 473 -26.90 -4.42 10.47
C ALA A 473 -27.75 -3.22 10.94
N ARG A 474 -28.12 -3.21 12.22
CA ARG A 474 -28.79 -2.06 12.84
C ARG A 474 -27.76 -0.97 13.11
N TYR A 475 -28.13 0.27 12.79
CA TYR A 475 -27.42 1.46 13.23
C TYR A 475 -27.28 1.45 14.76
N THR A 476 -26.04 1.40 15.27
CA THR A 476 -25.74 1.56 16.70
C THR A 476 -25.28 2.97 16.98
N ASP A 477 -25.89 3.64 17.95
CA ASP A 477 -25.51 4.97 18.39
C ASP A 477 -24.05 4.96 18.94
N PRO A 478 -23.14 5.77 18.37
CA PRO A 478 -21.79 5.94 18.89
C PRO A 478 -21.72 6.31 20.39
N GLY A 479 -22.78 6.94 20.93
CA GLY A 479 -22.90 7.33 22.33
C GLY A 479 -23.13 6.18 23.32
N GLU A 480 -23.58 5.00 22.86
CA GLU A 480 -23.83 3.83 23.72
C GLU A 480 -22.66 2.83 23.76
N ARG A 481 -21.52 3.19 23.16
CA ARG A 481 -20.36 2.29 23.02
C ARG A 481 -19.76 1.91 24.39
N PRO A 482 -19.69 0.61 24.75
CA PRO A 482 -19.10 0.18 26.03
C PRO A 482 -17.60 0.47 26.10
N SER A 483 -17.10 0.97 27.23
CA SER A 483 -15.66 1.23 27.39
C SER A 483 -14.81 -0.05 27.27
N THR A 484 -13.69 0.03 26.56
CA THR A 484 -12.69 -1.04 26.44
C THR A 484 -11.30 -0.42 26.46
N SER A 485 -10.38 -0.92 27.29
CA SER A 485 -8.99 -0.45 27.25
C SER A 485 -8.00 -1.57 27.60
N VAL A 486 -6.83 -1.54 26.96
CA VAL A 486 -5.64 -2.33 27.29
C VAL A 486 -4.44 -1.40 27.32
N VAL A 487 -3.81 -1.25 28.48
CA VAL A 487 -2.62 -0.41 28.67
C VAL A 487 -1.39 -1.32 28.85
N SER A 488 -0.22 -0.94 28.35
CA SER A 488 1.00 -1.74 28.58
C SER A 488 1.34 -1.76 30.07
N SER A 489 1.74 -2.93 30.58
CA SER A 489 2.43 -3.02 31.87
C SER A 489 3.76 -2.25 31.78
N ARG A 490 4.03 -1.41 32.79
CA ARG A 490 5.29 -0.67 32.92
C ARG A 490 6.47 -1.58 33.22
#